data_AF-A0AAV2H0U0-F1
#
_entry.id   AF-A0AAV2H0U0-F1
#
_cell.length_a   1.000
_cell.length_b   1.000
_cell.length_c   1.000
_cell.angle_alpha   90.00
_cell.angle_beta   90.00
_cell.angle_gamma   90.00
#
_symmetry.space_group_name_H-M   'P 1'
#
loop_
_entity.id
_entity.type
_entity.pdbx_description
1 polymer ?
#
loop_
_entity_poly.entity_id
_entity_poly.type
_entity_poly.pdbx_seq_one_letter_code
_entity_poly.pdbx_strand_id
1 'polypeptide(L)' 'MVVSDQDTPTTEDGDLLTQTCNCCVGRVKALRIVELDCNLGKKKRGFYTLLDGCECRACGAKGDSFSSNKKHSNSAP' A
#
# COMPACT_ATOMS: atom_id res chain seq x y z
N MET A 1 12.95 52.66 17.30
CA MET A 1 12.04 51.74 16.59
C MET A 1 12.77 50.41 16.55
N VAL A 2 12.29 49.46 17.34
CA VAL A 2 13.02 48.26 17.76
C VAL A 2 12.67 47.11 16.80
N VAL A 3 13.67 46.26 16.62
CA VAL A 3 13.84 45.10 15.73
C VAL A 3 12.59 44.22 15.60
N SER A 4 12.31 43.77 14.38
CA SER A 4 11.36 42.67 14.11
C SER A 4 11.95 41.36 14.61
N ASP A 5 11.47 40.87 15.75
CA ASP A 5 11.75 39.51 16.23
C ASP A 5 11.08 38.47 15.32
N GLN A 6 11.92 37.61 14.75
CA GLN A 6 11.55 36.32 14.18
C GLN A 6 11.71 35.25 15.28
N ASP A 7 11.03 34.11 15.10
CA ASP A 7 11.11 32.86 15.88
C ASP A 7 10.24 32.74 17.14
N THR A 8 9.01 32.22 16.95
CA THR A 8 8.61 30.90 17.46
C THR A 8 7.16 30.57 17.09
N PRO A 9 6.87 29.55 16.26
CA PRO A 9 5.65 28.79 16.39
C PRO A 9 5.90 27.71 17.45
N THR A 10 5.64 28.05 18.70
CA THR A 10 5.39 27.04 19.73
C THR A 10 4.06 26.37 19.38
N THR A 11 3.95 25.07 19.67
CA THR A 11 2.80 24.18 19.46
C THR A 11 2.59 23.67 18.04
N GLU A 12 3.40 22.70 17.64
CA GLU A 12 2.86 21.48 17.01
C GLU A 12 3.51 20.28 17.70
N ASP A 13 3.07 20.03 18.94
CA ASP A 13 2.98 18.65 19.40
C ASP A 13 2.26 17.90 18.27
N GLY A 14 3.01 17.08 17.54
CA GLY A 14 2.52 16.26 16.44
C GLY A 14 1.55 15.24 16.99
N ASP A 15 0.36 15.71 17.34
CA ASP A 15 -0.80 14.92 17.70
C ASP A 15 -1.15 14.18 16.42
N LEU A 16 -0.56 12.99 16.28
CA LEU A 16 -0.86 12.02 15.25
C LEU A 16 -2.36 11.76 15.34
N LEU A 17 -3.13 12.53 14.58
CA LEU A 17 -4.57 12.34 14.43
C LEU A 17 -4.76 10.85 14.20
N THR A 18 -5.34 10.18 15.18
CA THR A 18 -5.66 8.75 15.14
C THR A 18 -6.87 8.62 14.24
N GLN A 19 -6.67 8.83 12.95
CA GLN A 19 -7.72 8.76 11.96
C GLN A 19 -8.04 7.28 11.75
N THR A 20 -9.23 6.89 12.20
CA THR A 20 -9.73 5.54 11.92
C THR A 20 -10.04 5.45 10.43
N CYS A 21 -9.36 4.52 9.76
CA CYS A 21 -9.51 4.30 8.33
C CYS A 21 -9.83 2.82 8.10
N ASN A 22 -10.87 2.53 7.33
CA ASN A 22 -11.26 1.16 6.98
C ASN A 22 -11.17 0.96 5.45
N CYS A 23 -10.51 -0.11 5.05
CA CYS A 23 -10.23 -0.52 3.69
C CYS A 23 -11.11 -1.72 3.33
N CYS A 24 -11.64 -1.74 2.11
CA CYS A 24 -12.31 -2.90 1.56
C CYS A 24 -11.26 -3.95 1.17
N VAL A 25 -11.26 -5.09 1.85
CA VAL A 25 -10.32 -6.19 1.63
C VAL A 25 -11.08 -7.42 1.14
N GLY A 26 -10.58 -8.04 0.06
CA GLY A 26 -11.16 -9.27 -0.48
C GLY A 26 -11.00 -10.45 0.46
N ARG A 27 -12.06 -11.21 0.69
CA ARG A 27 -12.00 -12.50 1.40
C ARG A 27 -11.58 -13.60 0.42
N VAL A 28 -10.46 -14.25 0.74
CA VAL A 28 -9.86 -15.27 -0.13
C VAL A 28 -10.62 -16.59 0.01
N LYS A 29 -11.23 -17.04 -1.08
CA LYS A 29 -11.88 -18.34 -1.17
C LYS A 29 -10.90 -19.45 -1.53
N ALA A 30 -10.06 -19.21 -2.54
CA ALA A 30 -9.13 -20.20 -3.07
C ALA A 30 -7.99 -19.56 -3.86
N LEU A 31 -6.83 -20.22 -3.88
CA LEU A 31 -5.76 -19.93 -4.84
C LEU A 31 -5.95 -20.84 -6.06
N ARG A 32 -5.98 -20.26 -7.25
CA ARG A 32 -6.09 -20.99 -8.51
C ARG A 32 -4.81 -20.88 -9.28
N ILE A 33 -4.49 -21.97 -9.96
CA ILE A 33 -3.34 -22.09 -10.84
C ILE A 33 -3.88 -22.31 -12.24
N VAL A 34 -3.37 -21.52 -13.19
CA VAL A 34 -3.72 -21.64 -14.60
C VAL A 34 -2.47 -21.86 -15.43
N GLU A 35 -2.64 -22.59 -16.52
CA GLU A 35 -1.63 -22.75 -17.56
C GLU A 35 -2.09 -21.95 -18.77
N LEU A 36 -1.22 -21.09 -19.28
CA LEU A 36 -1.44 -20.23 -20.42
C LEU A 36 -0.59 -20.72 -21.58
N ASP A 37 -1.24 -20.98 -22.71
CA ASP A 37 -0.54 -21.23 -23.96
C ASP A 37 -0.07 -19.89 -24.54
N CYS A 38 1.24 -19.73 -24.65
CA CYS A 38 1.86 -18.56 -25.29
C CYS A 38 2.17 -18.86 -26.75
N ASN A 39 2.29 -17.81 -27.54
CA ASN A 39 2.78 -17.89 -28.92
C ASN A 39 4.08 -18.70 -28.99
N LEU A 40 4.24 -19.50 -30.04
CA LEU A 40 5.36 -20.44 -30.26
C LEU A 40 5.32 -21.71 -29.37
N GLY A 41 4.14 -22.11 -28.89
CA GLY A 41 3.94 -23.40 -28.20
C GLY A 41 4.52 -23.46 -26.79
N LYS A 42 4.88 -22.32 -26.20
CA LYS A 42 5.40 -22.27 -24.82
C LYS A 42 4.23 -22.21 -23.84
N LYS A 43 4.23 -23.10 -22.85
CA LYS A 43 3.28 -23.07 -21.72
C LYS A 43 3.84 -22.26 -20.57
N LYS A 44 3.04 -21.35 -20.00
CA LYS A 44 3.38 -20.58 -18.79
C LYS A 44 2.37 -20.82 -17.69
N ARG A 45 2.85 -20.93 -16.45
CA ARG A 45 2.01 -21.12 -15.28
C ARG A 45 1.79 -19.79 -14.56
N GLY A 46 0.54 -19.45 -14.27
CA GLY A 46 0.13 -18.29 -13.48
C GLY A 46 -0.68 -18.71 -12.27
N PHE A 47 -0.77 -17.82 -11.28
CA PHE A 47 -1.63 -18.01 -10.12
C PHE A 47 -2.48 -16.75 -9.89
N TYR A 48 -3.72 -16.94 -9.45
CA TYR A 48 -4.59 -15.87 -9.02
C TYR A 48 -5.42 -16.30 -7.82
N THR A 49 -5.84 -15.32 -7.04
CA THR A 49 -6.67 -15.55 -5.86
C THR A 49 -8.13 -15.32 -6.22
N LEU A 50 -8.98 -16.32 -5.96
CA LEU A 50 -10.42 -16.21 -6.11
C LEU A 50 -11.02 -15.67 -4.81
N LEU A 51 -11.78 -14.58 -4.92
CA LEU A 51 -12.47 -13.95 -3.80
C LEU A 51 -13.95 -14.39 -3.77
N ASP A 52 -14.53 -14.60 -2.60
CA ASP A 52 -15.97 -14.87 -2.43
C ASP A 52 -16.78 -13.69 -1.86
N GLY A 53 -16.08 -12.63 -1.51
CA GLY A 53 -16.67 -11.39 -1.02
C GLY A 53 -15.59 -10.43 -0.56
N CYS A 54 -16.04 -9.37 0.09
CA CYS A 54 -15.17 -8.36 0.69
C CYS A 54 -15.66 -8.01 2.08
N GLU A 55 -14.74 -7.47 2.88
CA GLU A 55 -15.02 -6.94 4.21
C GLU A 55 -14.21 -5.67 4.47
N CYS A 56 -14.76 -4.78 5.30
CA CYS A 56 -14.04 -3.59 5.74
C CYS A 56 -13.12 -3.93 6.91
N ARG A 57 -11.82 -3.68 6.76
CA ARG A 57 -10.81 -3.84 7.81
C ARG A 57 -10.04 -2.56 8.02
N ALA A 58 -9.52 -2.34 9.23
CA ALA A 58 -8.64 -1.21 9.49
C ALA A 58 -7.48 -1.18 8.48
N CYS A 59 -7.32 -0.06 7.78
CA CYS A 59 -6.22 0.12 6.84
C CYS A 59 -4.88 0.05 7.59
N GLY A 60 -3.88 -0.62 7.02
CA GLY A 60 -2.57 -0.79 7.66
C GLY A 60 -2.53 -1.86 8.76
N ALA A 61 -3.65 -2.50 9.08
CA ALA A 61 -3.61 -3.79 9.77
C ALA A 61 -2.80 -4.75 8.87
N LYS A 62 -1.61 -5.15 9.33
CA LYS A 62 -0.68 -6.03 8.62
C LYS A 62 -1.38 -7.34 8.24
N GLY A 63 -2.02 -7.35 7.08
CA GLY A 63 -2.25 -8.53 6.25
C GLY A 63 -1.32 -8.39 5.06
N ASP A 64 -0.55 -9.45 4.78
CA ASP A 64 0.62 -9.58 3.89
C ASP A 64 0.51 -8.87 2.52
N SER A 65 0.43 -7.55 2.53
CA SER A 65 0.52 -6.72 1.35
C SER A 65 2.00 -6.49 1.12
N PHE A 66 2.59 -7.26 0.22
CA PHE A 66 3.89 -7.00 -0.38
C PHE A 66 3.87 -5.62 -1.06
N SER A 67 4.02 -4.56 -0.27
CA SER A 67 4.29 -3.22 -0.77
C SER A 67 5.80 -3.12 -0.96
N SER A 68 6.27 -3.56 -2.12
CA SER A 68 7.63 -3.26 -2.56
C SER A 68 7.75 -1.75 -2.82
N ASN A 69 8.05 -0.98 -1.77
CA ASN A 69 8.55 0.38 -1.94
C ASN A 69 9.96 0.32 -2.54
N LYS A 70 10.06 0.11 -3.86
CA LYS A 70 11.31 0.40 -4.59
C LYS A 70 11.37 1.91 -4.81
N LYS A 71 11.90 2.62 -3.81
CA LYS A 71 12.28 4.02 -3.92
C LYS A 71 13.46 4.12 -4.91
N HIS A 72 13.19 4.44 -6.18
CA HIS A 72 14.26 4.88 -7.09
C HIS A 72 14.58 6.34 -6.75
N SER A 73 15.61 6.55 -5.92
CA SER A 73 16.30 7.85 -5.88
C SER A 73 17.21 7.90 -7.11
N ASN A 74 16.78 8.61 -8.16
CA ASN A 74 17.69 9.09 -9.18
C ASN A 74 18.18 10.47 -8.75
N SER A 75 19.39 10.52 -8.19
CA SER A 75 20.16 11.75 -8.09
C SER A 75 21.19 11.74 -9.21
N ALA A 76 21.02 12.65 -10.16
CA ALA A 76 22.01 13.11 -11.13
C ALA A 76 21.61 14.55 -11.48
N PRO A 77 22.51 15.42 -11.97
CA PRO A 77 23.89 15.18 -12.40
C PRO A 77 24.97 15.49 -11.37
#